data_AF-A0A5E6NEC9-F1
#
_entry.id   AF-A0A5E6NEC9-F1
#
_cell.length_a   1.000
_cell.length_b   1.000
_cell.length_c   1.000
_cell.angle_alpha   90.00
_cell.angle_beta   90.00
_cell.angle_gamma   90.00
#
_symmetry.space_group_name_H-M   'P 1'
#
loop_
_entity.id
_entity.type
_entity.pdbx_description
1 polymer ?
#
loop_
_entity_poly.entity_id
_entity_poly.type
_entity_poly.pdbx_seq_one_letter_code
_entity_poly.pdbx_strand_id
1 'polypeptide(L)'
;MVDTWATVGSCAQIGKNVHLSGGVGIGGVLEPLQAAPTIIEDNCFIGARSEVVEGVIVEEGAVISMGVYIGQSTKIFNRETGEVTYGRVPAGSVVVSGNLPSKDGSYSLYCAVI
;
A
#
# COMPACT_ATOMS: atom_id res chain seq x y z
N MET A 1 12.22 -3.60 10.43
CA MET A 1 11.55 -3.61 11.74
C MET A 1 10.13 -4.10 11.54
N VAL A 2 9.69 -5.01 12.41
CA VAL A 2 8.31 -5.52 12.43
C VAL A 2 7.76 -5.18 13.81
N ASP A 3 6.96 -4.14 13.88
CA ASP A 3 6.51 -3.57 15.15
C ASP A 3 5.34 -4.35 15.75
N THR A 4 4.95 -3.98 16.97
CA THR A 4 3.89 -4.66 17.72
C THR A 4 2.59 -4.77 16.93
N TRP A 5 2.05 -5.98 16.86
CA TRP A 5 0.84 -6.33 16.10
C TRP A 5 0.91 -6.10 14.59
N ALA A 6 2.09 -5.88 14.02
CA ALA A 6 2.25 -6.00 12.58
C ALA A 6 2.09 -7.46 12.15
N THR A 7 1.52 -7.68 10.96
CA THR A 7 1.35 -9.01 10.36
C THR A 7 2.07 -9.07 9.04
N VAL A 8 2.88 -10.12 8.84
CA VAL A 8 3.49 -10.46 7.55
C VAL A 8 2.84 -11.75 7.06
N GLY A 9 1.96 -11.63 6.07
CA GLY A 9 1.16 -12.73 5.56
C GLY A 9 1.95 -13.77 4.76
N SER A 10 1.29 -14.87 4.42
CA SER A 10 1.89 -15.98 3.67
C SER A 10 2.49 -15.52 2.34
N CYS A 11 3.71 -15.97 2.05
CA CYS A 11 4.48 -15.67 0.84
C CYS A 11 4.87 -14.20 0.66
N ALA A 12 4.47 -13.27 1.55
CA ALA A 12 4.82 -11.86 1.44
C ALA A 12 6.35 -11.67 1.40
N GLN A 13 6.81 -10.77 0.55
CA GLN A 13 8.23 -10.44 0.41
C GLN A 13 8.49 -9.08 1.03
N ILE A 14 9.37 -9.04 2.03
CA ILE A 14 9.75 -7.82 2.73
C ILE A 14 11.22 -7.55 2.49
N GLY A 15 11.50 -6.39 1.90
CA GLY A 15 12.85 -5.92 1.58
C GLY A 15 13.69 -5.60 2.81
N LYS A 16 14.96 -5.28 2.55
CA LYS A 16 15.92 -4.85 3.57
C LYS A 16 15.55 -3.46 4.06
N ASN A 17 15.87 -3.18 5.33
CA ASN A 17 15.68 -1.87 5.94
C ASN A 17 14.23 -1.35 5.94
N VAL A 18 13.25 -2.21 5.67
CA VAL A 18 11.82 -1.86 5.75
C VAL A 18 11.41 -1.62 7.20
N HIS A 19 10.57 -0.61 7.44
CA HIS A 19 9.89 -0.38 8.71
C HIS A 19 8.39 -0.63 8.58
N LEU A 20 7.92 -1.77 9.09
CA LEU A 20 6.50 -2.04 9.29
C LEU A 20 6.09 -1.55 10.68
N SER A 21 5.42 -0.39 10.73
CA SER A 21 5.00 0.25 11.98
C SER A 21 3.92 -0.56 12.71
N GLY A 22 3.58 -0.14 13.94
CA GLY A 22 2.62 -0.84 14.80
C GLY A 22 1.28 -1.10 14.11
N GLY A 23 0.85 -2.37 14.13
CA GLY A 23 -0.42 -2.79 13.56
C GLY A 23 -0.51 -2.72 12.03
N VAL A 24 0.61 -2.67 11.31
CA VAL A 24 0.63 -2.78 9.84
C VAL A 24 0.26 -4.19 9.40
N GLY A 25 -0.64 -4.31 8.44
CA GLY A 25 -0.99 -5.60 7.83
C GLY A 25 -0.41 -5.74 6.43
N ILE A 26 0.41 -6.76 6.22
CA ILE A 26 0.85 -7.18 4.88
C ILE A 26 0.11 -8.48 4.53
N GLY A 27 -0.80 -8.39 3.57
CA GLY A 27 -1.68 -9.47 3.16
C GLY A 27 -0.92 -10.66 2.56
N GLY A 28 -1.30 -11.86 2.99
CA GLY A 28 -0.76 -13.10 2.43
C GLY A 28 -1.41 -13.47 1.11
N VAL A 29 -0.65 -14.11 0.23
CA VAL A 29 -1.15 -14.67 -1.04
C VAL A 29 -0.54 -16.05 -1.21
N LEU A 30 -1.33 -17.09 -0.95
CA LEU A 30 -0.93 -18.48 -1.17
C LEU A 30 -1.58 -19.03 -2.44
N GLU A 31 -2.82 -18.63 -2.68
CA GLU A 31 -3.58 -18.94 -3.87
C GLU A 31 -4.16 -17.65 -4.48
N PRO A 32 -4.38 -17.63 -5.80
CA PRO A 32 -4.07 -18.69 -6.76
C PRO A 32 -2.55 -18.79 -7.03
N LEU A 33 -2.07 -19.95 -7.50
CA LEU A 33 -0.63 -20.22 -7.64
C LEU A 33 0.12 -19.24 -8.56
N GLN A 34 -0.56 -18.68 -9.56
CA GLN A 34 0.01 -17.69 -10.46
C GLN A 34 0.04 -16.26 -9.89
N ALA A 35 -0.61 -16.01 -8.76
CA ALA A 35 -0.63 -14.68 -8.16
C ALA A 35 0.72 -14.38 -7.52
N ALA A 36 1.22 -13.17 -7.80
CA ALA A 36 2.37 -12.66 -7.09
C ALA A 36 1.99 -12.40 -5.62
N PRO A 37 2.91 -12.64 -4.66
CA PRO A 37 2.70 -12.24 -3.29
C PRO A 37 2.69 -10.72 -3.16
N THR A 38 2.23 -10.23 -2.00
CA THR A 38 2.42 -8.82 -1.64
C THR A 38 3.90 -8.55 -1.43
N ILE A 39 4.42 -7.49 -2.04
CA ILE A 39 5.85 -7.15 -2.02
C ILE A 39 6.03 -5.74 -1.47
N ILE A 40 6.88 -5.61 -0.46
CA ILE A 40 7.40 -4.34 0.03
C ILE A 40 8.90 -4.34 -0.25
N GLU A 41 9.37 -3.51 -1.17
CA GLU A 41 10.77 -3.45 -1.56
C GLU A 41 11.67 -2.77 -0.51
N ASP A 42 12.99 -2.73 -0.78
CA ASP A 42 13.99 -2.24 0.17
C ASP A 42 13.70 -0.78 0.60
N ASN A 43 14.12 -0.41 1.81
CA ASN A 43 14.08 0.95 2.36
C ASN A 43 12.68 1.58 2.52
N CYS A 44 11.58 0.83 2.34
CA CYS A 44 10.23 1.36 2.51
C CYS A 44 9.87 1.63 3.98
N PHE A 45 9.10 2.69 4.22
CA PHE A 45 8.45 2.95 5.49
C PHE A 45 6.95 2.75 5.35
N ILE A 46 6.36 1.91 6.19
CA ILE A 46 4.91 1.68 6.23
C ILE A 46 4.38 2.16 7.59
N GLY A 47 3.59 3.24 7.56
CA GLY A 47 3.03 3.89 8.74
C GLY A 47 1.99 3.05 9.48
N ALA A 48 1.76 3.37 10.75
CA ALA A 48 0.92 2.56 11.63
C ALA A 48 -0.50 2.38 11.10
N ARG A 49 -1.07 1.19 11.33
CA ARG A 49 -2.44 0.80 10.90
C ARG A 49 -2.71 0.93 9.40
N SER A 50 -1.67 0.94 8.59
CA SER A 50 -1.78 0.78 7.14
C SER A 50 -1.86 -0.69 6.76
N GLU A 51 -2.46 -0.97 5.61
CA GLU A 51 -2.66 -2.33 5.10
C GLU A 51 -2.27 -2.37 3.62
N VAL A 52 -1.46 -3.36 3.23
CA VAL A 52 -1.08 -3.61 1.83
C VAL A 52 -1.37 -5.07 1.53
N VAL A 53 -2.25 -5.35 0.56
CA VAL A 53 -2.84 -6.69 0.38
C VAL A 53 -2.94 -7.10 -1.09
N GLU A 54 -3.38 -8.33 -1.34
CA GLU A 54 -3.80 -8.81 -2.69
C GLU A 54 -2.70 -8.75 -3.76
N GLY A 55 -1.43 -8.92 -3.38
CA GLY A 55 -0.32 -8.91 -4.34
C GLY A 55 0.11 -7.52 -4.79
N VAL A 56 -0.30 -6.47 -4.06
CA VAL A 56 0.19 -5.10 -4.29
C VAL A 56 1.71 -5.04 -4.09
N ILE A 57 2.37 -4.22 -4.91
CA ILE A 57 3.81 -3.98 -4.86
C ILE A 57 4.05 -2.53 -4.42
N VAL A 58 4.83 -2.34 -3.36
CA VAL A 58 5.34 -1.04 -2.92
C VAL A 58 6.82 -1.00 -3.24
N GLU A 59 7.18 -0.20 -4.25
CA GLU A 59 8.55 -0.11 -4.76
C GLU A 59 9.49 0.65 -3.83
N GLU A 60 10.80 0.45 -4.07
CA GLU A 60 11.89 0.85 -3.20
C GLU A 60 11.79 2.29 -2.67
N GLY A 61 12.03 2.45 -1.37
CA GLY A 61 12.15 3.76 -0.72
C GLY A 61 10.84 4.54 -0.58
N ALA A 62 9.69 3.93 -0.90
CA ALA A 62 8.40 4.58 -0.70
C ALA A 62 8.06 4.77 0.79
N VAL A 63 7.36 5.86 1.09
CA VAL A 63 6.90 6.23 2.44
C VAL A 63 5.39 6.24 2.45
N ILE A 64 4.79 5.22 3.05
CA ILE A 64 3.35 5.12 3.26
C ILE A 64 3.02 5.69 4.64
N SER A 65 2.13 6.68 4.70
CA SER A 65 1.65 7.26 5.97
C SER A 65 0.81 6.27 6.78
N MET A 66 0.28 6.71 7.92
CA MET A 66 -0.68 5.94 8.73
C MET A 66 -2.05 5.83 8.05
N GLY A 67 -2.73 4.70 8.26
CA GLY A 67 -4.11 4.48 7.79
C GLY A 67 -4.26 4.48 6.26
N VAL A 68 -3.24 4.01 5.53
CA VAL A 68 -3.29 3.82 4.09
C VAL A 68 -3.60 2.35 3.78
N TYR A 69 -4.65 2.10 3.00
CA TYR A 69 -5.19 0.78 2.71
C TYR A 69 -5.12 0.51 1.20
N ILE A 70 -4.20 -0.33 0.76
CA ILE A 70 -3.94 -0.59 -0.66
C ILE A 70 -4.17 -2.08 -0.97
N GLY A 71 -5.28 -2.35 -1.67
CA GLY A 71 -5.52 -3.62 -2.36
C GLY A 71 -5.59 -3.40 -3.87
N GLN A 72 -5.95 -4.44 -4.63
CA GLN A 72 -6.06 -4.38 -6.09
C GLN A 72 -7.19 -3.45 -6.56
N SER A 73 -8.18 -3.18 -5.70
CA SER A 73 -9.29 -2.27 -6.00
C SER A 73 -9.08 -0.84 -5.46
N THR A 74 -7.99 -0.58 -4.73
CA THR A 74 -7.70 0.76 -4.21
C THR A 74 -7.20 1.65 -5.33
N LYS A 75 -7.89 2.76 -5.58
CA LYS A 75 -7.38 3.83 -6.45
C LYS A 75 -6.13 4.44 -5.84
N ILE A 76 -5.04 4.45 -6.59
CA ILE A 76 -3.81 5.18 -6.26
C ILE A 76 -3.79 6.40 -7.18
N PHE A 77 -4.08 7.57 -6.63
CA PHE A 77 -4.17 8.82 -7.36
C PHE A 77 -2.85 9.58 -7.26
N ASN A 78 -2.24 9.89 -8.39
CA ASN A 78 -1.07 10.77 -8.42
C ASN A 78 -1.55 12.22 -8.54
N ARG A 79 -1.32 13.03 -7.50
CA ARG A 79 -1.79 14.42 -7.46
C ARG A 79 -1.05 15.35 -8.42
N GLU A 80 0.15 14.98 -8.86
CA GLU A 80 0.94 15.77 -9.81
C GLU A 80 0.47 15.56 -11.26
N THR A 81 0.17 14.31 -11.62
CA THR A 81 -0.22 13.95 -13.01
C THR A 81 -1.73 13.87 -13.22
N GLY A 82 -2.51 13.68 -12.15
CA GLY A 82 -3.94 13.40 -12.21
C GLY A 82 -4.28 11.95 -12.59
N GLU A 83 -3.28 11.08 -12.73
CA GLU A 83 -3.48 9.68 -13.11
C GLU A 83 -4.00 8.84 -11.94
N VAL A 84 -4.85 7.85 -12.25
CA VAL A 84 -5.31 6.83 -11.30
C VAL A 84 -4.77 5.48 -11.74
N THR A 85 -3.95 4.87 -10.89
CA THR A 85 -3.40 3.52 -11.09
C THR A 85 -3.86 2.58 -9.96
N TYR A 86 -3.47 1.30 -10.06
CA TYR A 86 -3.85 0.24 -9.14
C TYR A 86 -2.70 -0.75 -8.98
N GLY A 87 -2.63 -1.43 -7.83
CA GLY A 87 -1.74 -2.58 -7.64
C GLY A 87 -0.25 -2.29 -7.42
N ARG A 88 0.22 -1.07 -7.71
CA ARG A 88 1.64 -0.70 -7.61
C ARG A 88 1.84 0.73 -7.14
N VAL A 89 2.65 0.92 -6.10
CA VAL A 89 3.14 2.23 -5.65
C VAL A 89 4.56 2.42 -6.22
N PRO A 90 4.80 3.47 -7.04
CA PRO A 90 6.12 3.72 -7.64
C PRO A 90 7.22 4.04 -6.61
N ALA A 91 8.47 3.77 -6.97
CA ALA A 91 9.63 3.99 -6.11
C ALA A 91 9.72 5.44 -5.62
N GLY A 92 10.14 5.62 -4.35
CA GLY A 92 10.28 6.94 -3.72
C GLY A 92 8.98 7.73 -3.51
N SER A 93 7.81 7.13 -3.75
CA SER A 93 6.52 7.80 -3.54
C SER A 93 6.29 8.10 -2.05
N VAL A 94 5.67 9.23 -1.76
CA VAL A 94 5.11 9.53 -0.44
C VAL A 94 3.60 9.43 -0.53
N VAL A 95 2.99 8.49 0.19
CA VAL A 95 1.57 8.14 0.04
C VAL A 95 0.79 8.45 1.30
N VAL A 96 -0.33 9.15 1.16
CA VAL A 96 -1.27 9.46 2.24
C VAL A 96 -2.67 8.96 1.93
N SER A 97 -3.51 8.83 2.96
CA SER A 97 -4.93 8.55 2.78
C SER A 97 -5.64 9.79 2.25
N GLY A 98 -6.55 9.59 1.29
CA GLY A 98 -7.32 10.65 0.68
C GLY A 98 -8.66 10.17 0.17
N ASN A 99 -9.34 11.05 -0.56
CA ASN A 99 -10.61 10.75 -1.21
C ASN A 99 -10.67 11.38 -2.60
N LEU A 100 -11.36 10.71 -3.52
CA LEU A 100 -11.76 11.27 -4.80
C LEU A 100 -13.25 11.62 -4.78
N PRO A 101 -13.66 12.82 -5.22
CA PRO A 101 -15.06 13.19 -5.27
C PRO A 101 -15.82 12.40 -6.34
N SER A 102 -17.09 12.15 -6.10
CA SER A 102 -18.02 11.65 -7.11
C SER A 102 -18.23 12.72 -8.20
N LYS A 103 -18.67 12.29 -9.39
CA LYS A 103 -18.90 13.22 -10.52
C LYS A 103 -19.93 14.30 -10.23
N ASP A 104 -20.91 14.00 -9.40
CA ASP A 104 -21.98 14.89 -8.95
C ASP A 104 -21.62 15.65 -7.66
N GLY A 105 -20.44 15.39 -7.07
CA GLY A 105 -19.96 16.04 -5.85
C GLY A 105 -20.74 15.68 -4.58
N SER A 106 -21.66 14.71 -4.63
CA SER A 106 -22.52 14.35 -3.50
C SER A 106 -21.81 13.51 -2.43
N TYR A 107 -20.72 12.83 -2.79
CA TYR A 107 -19.90 12.07 -1.87
C TYR A 107 -18.45 12.00 -2.37
N SER A 108 -17.59 11.39 -1.56
CA SER A 108 -16.25 11.02 -1.97
C SER A 108 -15.96 9.59 -1.54
N LEU A 109 -15.06 8.92 -2.27
CA LEU A 109 -14.63 7.57 -1.94
C LEU A 109 -13.13 7.55 -1.67
N TYR A 110 -12.74 6.64 -0.78
CA TYR A 110 -11.37 6.43 -0.37
C TYR A 110 -10.43 6.20 -1.57
N CYS A 111 -9.23 6.77 -1.47
CA CYS A 111 -8.10 6.47 -2.35
C CYS A 111 -6.79 6.64 -1.57
N ALA A 112 -5.72 6.03 -2.07
CA ALA A 112 -4.36 6.39 -1.71
C ALA A 112 -3.90 7.52 -2.63
N VAL A 113 -3.25 8.54 -2.07
CA VAL A 113 -2.77 9.69 -2.84
C VAL A 113 -1.25 9.75 -2.77
N ILE A 114 -0.61 9.72 -3.93
CA ILE A 114 0.80 10.10 -4.13
C ILE A 114 0.84 11.62 -4.31
#